data_AF-A0A0F9DMK8-F1
#
_entry.id   AF-A0A0F9DMK8-F1
#
_cell.length_a   1.000
_cell.length_b   1.000
_cell.length_c   1.000
_cell.angle_alpha   90.00
_cell.angle_beta   90.00
_cell.angle_gamma   90.00
#
_symmetry.space_group_name_H-M   'P 1'
#
loop_
_entity.id
_entity.type
_entity.pdbx_description
1 polymer ?
#
loop_
_entity_poly.entity_id
_entity_poly.type
_entity_poly.pdbx_seq_one_letter_code
_entity_poly.pdbx_strand_id
1 'polypeptide(L)'
;MQIPGPSAVPDRILSAISQQTIDHRGPDFAAVGLKALNGLKTIFKTEEHVFIYPASGTGAWEAALVNTLSPGDRVLMFETGHFATLWKKLAEKLGLKAEFIEGDWRGGA
;
A
#
# COMPACT_ATOMS: atom_id res chain seq x y z
N MET A 1 -2.43 -14.03 21.69
CA MET A 1 -1.77 -13.30 20.57
C MET A 1 -2.74 -13.17 19.41
N GLN A 2 -3.61 -12.16 19.44
CA GLN A 2 -4.33 -11.76 18.24
C GLN A 2 -4.19 -10.24 18.11
N ILE A 3 -3.26 -9.84 17.26
CA ILE A 3 -3.11 -8.47 16.78
C ILE A 3 -3.48 -8.49 15.29
N PRO A 4 -4.04 -7.41 14.72
CA PRO A 4 -4.50 -7.37 13.32
C PRO A 4 -3.36 -7.43 12.28
N GLY A 5 -2.13 -7.67 12.73
CA GLY A 5 -0.92 -7.82 11.94
C GLY A 5 0.32 -7.68 12.83
N PRO A 6 1.43 -8.38 12.55
CA PRO A 6 1.60 -9.42 11.53
C PRO A 6 0.79 -10.70 11.85
N SER A 7 0.47 -11.47 10.81
CA SER A 7 -0.22 -12.77 10.92
C SER A 7 0.77 -13.93 10.71
N ALA A 8 0.37 -15.14 11.12
CA ALA A 8 1.16 -16.35 10.87
C ALA A 8 1.36 -16.56 9.35
N VAL A 9 2.59 -16.86 8.95
CA VAL A 9 2.98 -17.03 7.55
C VAL A 9 2.95 -18.52 7.18
N PRO A 10 2.28 -18.94 6.08
CA PRO A 10 2.28 -20.33 5.66
C PRO A 10 3.68 -20.86 5.32
N ASP A 11 3.98 -22.13 5.65
CA ASP A 11 5.31 -22.74 5.47
C ASP A 11 5.86 -22.62 4.05
N ARG A 12 5.00 -22.75 3.02
CA ARG A 12 5.41 -22.60 1.61
C ARG A 12 6.01 -21.22 1.32
N ILE A 13 5.56 -20.18 2.03
CA ILE A 13 6.05 -18.81 1.87
C ILE A 13 7.36 -18.64 2.64
N LEU A 14 7.46 -19.19 3.85
CA LEU A 14 8.71 -19.20 4.62
C LEU A 14 9.84 -19.92 3.85
N SER A 15 9.53 -21.06 3.23
CA SER A 15 10.47 -21.78 2.38
C SER A 15 10.91 -20.94 1.17
N ALA A 16 10.00 -20.23 0.50
CA ALA A 16 10.34 -19.34 -0.60
C ALA A 16 11.26 -18.17 -0.16
N ILE A 17 11.01 -17.58 1.01
CA ILE A 17 11.82 -16.49 1.57
C ILE A 17 13.23 -16.99 1.94
N SER A 18 13.39 -18.24 2.36
CA SER A 18 14.68 -18.84 2.72
C SER A 18 15.60 -19.19 1.55
N GLN A 19 15.13 -19.03 0.30
CA GLN A 19 15.95 -19.31 -0.88
C GLN A 19 17.05 -18.27 -1.06
N GLN A 20 18.13 -18.67 -1.76
CA GLN A 20 19.21 -17.76 -2.11
C GLN A 20 18.66 -16.59 -2.95
N THR A 21 19.07 -15.36 -2.62
CA THR A 21 18.69 -14.17 -3.36
C THR A 21 19.10 -14.29 -4.83
N ILE A 22 18.14 -14.07 -5.73
CA ILE A 22 18.36 -14.03 -7.18
C ILE A 22 18.83 -12.64 -7.64
N ASP A 23 19.55 -12.57 -8.76
CA ASP A 23 19.92 -11.29 -9.35
C ASP A 23 18.67 -10.55 -9.87
N HIS A 24 18.39 -9.38 -9.29
CA HIS A 24 17.28 -8.49 -9.65
C HIS A 24 17.29 -8.00 -11.11
N ARG A 25 18.44 -8.05 -11.80
CA ARG A 25 18.55 -7.71 -13.23
C ARG A 25 18.56 -8.93 -14.14
N GLY A 26 18.52 -10.12 -13.57
CA GLY A 26 18.52 -11.39 -14.29
C GLY A 26 17.14 -11.77 -14.85
N PRO A 27 17.11 -12.67 -15.85
CA PRO A 27 15.86 -13.14 -16.45
C PRO A 27 14.95 -13.86 -15.46
N ASP A 28 15.50 -14.54 -14.46
CA ASP A 28 14.74 -15.27 -13.44
C ASP A 28 13.91 -14.31 -12.56
N PHE A 29 14.49 -13.17 -12.17
CA PHE A 29 13.76 -12.16 -11.41
C PHE A 29 12.67 -11.50 -12.26
N ALA A 30 12.96 -11.22 -13.54
CA ALA A 30 11.97 -10.67 -14.46
C ALA A 30 10.74 -11.59 -14.58
N ALA A 31 10.95 -12.91 -14.69
CA ALA A 31 9.86 -13.88 -14.74
C ALA A 31 9.02 -13.89 -13.46
N VAL A 32 9.66 -13.88 -12.28
CA VAL A 32 8.97 -13.82 -10.99
C VAL A 32 8.20 -12.51 -10.82
N GLY A 33 8.82 -11.38 -11.16
CA GLY A 33 8.23 -10.05 -11.08
C GLY A 33 6.98 -9.92 -11.95
N LEU A 34 7.05 -10.34 -13.22
CA LEU A 34 5.89 -10.33 -14.13
C LEU A 34 4.76 -11.22 -13.62
N LYS A 35 5.07 -12.40 -13.09
CA LYS A 35 4.07 -13.29 -12.49
C LYS A 35 3.40 -12.63 -11.27
N ALA A 36 4.16 -11.96 -10.41
CA ALA A 36 3.63 -11.26 -9.26
C ALA A 36 2.72 -10.08 -9.66
N LEU A 37 3.17 -9.24 -10.60
CA LEU A 37 2.40 -8.10 -11.11
C LEU A 37 1.06 -8.55 -11.73
N ASN A 38 1.08 -9.58 -12.58
CA ASN A 38 -0.13 -10.13 -13.18
C ASN A 38 -1.06 -10.79 -12.14
N GLY A 39 -0.50 -11.48 -11.14
CA GLY A 39 -1.30 -12.06 -10.06
C GLY A 39 -2.00 -11.00 -9.20
N LEU A 40 -1.32 -9.89 -8.90
CA LEU A 40 -1.90 -8.78 -8.11
C LEU A 40 -3.09 -8.15 -8.81
N LYS A 41 -3.08 -8.04 -10.15
CA LYS A 41 -4.24 -7.57 -10.93
C LYS A 41 -5.51 -8.37 -10.64
N THR A 42 -5.40 -9.69 -10.45
CA THR A 42 -6.55 -10.54 -10.11
C THR A 42 -7.08 -10.30 -8.69
N ILE A 43 -6.21 -9.88 -7.76
CA ILE A 43 -6.58 -9.58 -6.36
C ILE A 43 -7.28 -8.21 -6.31
N PHE A 44 -6.69 -7.21 -6.96
CA PHE A 44 -7.27 -5.86 -7.04
C PHE A 44 -8.45 -5.75 -8.01
N LYS A 45 -8.72 -6.79 -8.80
CA LYS A 45 -9.75 -6.83 -9.84
C LYS A 45 -9.64 -5.65 -10.81
N THR A 46 -8.43 -5.45 -11.34
CA THR A 46 -8.11 -4.36 -12.27
C THR A 46 -7.38 -4.87 -13.50
N GLU A 47 -7.57 -4.20 -14.63
CA GLU A 47 -6.79 -4.41 -15.85
C GLU A 47 -5.58 -3.45 -15.92
N GLU A 48 -5.59 -2.41 -15.08
CA GLU A 48 -4.58 -1.35 -15.04
C GLU A 48 -3.23 -1.80 -14.46
N HIS A 49 -2.24 -0.91 -14.54
CA HIS A 49 -0.93 -1.14 -13.95
C HIS A 49 -0.98 -1.22 -12.42
N VAL A 50 -0.29 -2.21 -11.86
CA VAL A 50 -0.06 -2.37 -10.42
C VAL A 50 1.42 -2.16 -10.16
N PHE A 51 1.75 -1.54 -9.02
CA PHE A 51 3.13 -1.27 -8.61
C PHE A 51 3.43 -1.99 -7.29
N ILE A 52 4.64 -2.52 -7.17
CA ILE A 52 5.15 -3.15 -5.94
C ILE A 52 6.26 -2.26 -5.39
N TYR A 53 6.07 -1.77 -4.17
CA TYR A 53 7.08 -0.98 -3.46
C TYR A 53 7.76 -1.82 -2.39
N PRO A 54 9.10 -1.79 -2.27
CA PRO A 54 9.82 -2.39 -1.14
C PRO A 54 9.65 -1.54 0.13
N ALA A 55 8.41 -1.43 0.60
CA ALA A 55 8.01 -0.60 1.72
C ALA A 55 6.83 -1.24 2.50
N SER A 56 6.48 -0.67 3.65
CA SER A 56 5.22 -1.00 4.32
C SER A 56 4.02 -0.38 3.59
N GLY A 57 2.80 -0.66 4.06
CA GLY A 57 1.58 -0.06 3.51
C GLY A 57 1.59 1.49 3.54
N THR A 58 2.28 2.10 4.51
CA THR A 58 2.44 3.56 4.58
C THR A 58 3.26 4.13 3.42
N GLY A 59 4.24 3.38 2.90
CA GLY A 59 4.98 3.81 1.71
C GLY A 59 4.09 3.86 0.46
N ALA A 60 3.14 2.93 0.33
CA ALA A 60 2.16 2.96 -0.74
C ALA A 60 1.18 4.15 -0.62
N TRP A 61 0.83 4.56 0.60
CA TRP A 61 0.02 5.77 0.83
C TRP A 61 0.74 7.04 0.35
N GLU A 62 2.03 7.15 0.66
CA GLU A 62 2.84 8.27 0.20
C GLU A 62 2.96 8.27 -1.32
N ALA A 63 3.29 7.11 -1.90
CA ALA A 63 3.41 6.95 -3.35
C ALA A 63 2.13 7.36 -4.09
N ALA A 64 0.96 6.99 -3.57
CA ALA A 64 -0.32 7.39 -4.16
C ALA A 64 -0.50 8.92 -4.15
N LEU A 65 -0.22 9.59 -3.04
CA LEU A 65 -0.39 11.05 -2.92
C LEU A 65 0.61 11.80 -3.81
N VAL A 66 1.91 11.48 -3.73
CA VAL A 66 2.96 12.25 -4.41
C VAL A 66 2.97 12.07 -5.94
N ASN A 67 2.39 10.98 -6.45
CA ASN A 67 2.29 10.74 -7.90
C ASN A 67 0.97 11.23 -8.51
N THR A 68 0.00 11.65 -7.69
CA THR A 68 -1.32 12.07 -8.19
C THR A 68 -1.71 13.51 -7.84
N LEU A 69 -1.02 14.13 -6.89
CA LEU A 69 -1.32 15.47 -6.39
C LEU A 69 -0.05 16.32 -6.27
N SER A 70 -0.21 17.64 -6.38
CA SER A 70 0.82 18.64 -6.16
C SER A 70 0.61 19.40 -4.85
N PRO A 71 1.67 19.94 -4.22
CA PRO A 71 1.53 20.80 -3.05
C PRO A 71 0.55 21.95 -3.30
N GLY A 72 -0.38 22.18 -2.37
CA GLY A 72 -1.46 23.15 -2.48
C GLY A 72 -2.78 22.60 -3.03
N ASP A 73 -2.78 21.41 -3.64
CA ASP A 73 -4.01 20.74 -4.09
C ASP A 73 -4.92 20.37 -2.92
N ARG A 74 -6.23 20.35 -3.17
CA ARG A 74 -7.24 19.94 -2.19
C ARG A 74 -7.51 18.45 -2.31
N VAL A 75 -7.58 17.77 -1.18
CA VAL A 75 -7.97 16.36 -1.10
C VAL A 75 -9.07 16.19 -0.05
N LEU A 76 -10.18 15.57 -0.44
CA LEU A 76 -11.26 15.22 0.48
C LEU A 76 -10.95 13.88 1.14
N MET A 77 -11.04 13.83 2.46
CA MET A 77 -10.74 12.66 3.28
C MET A 77 -11.81 12.52 4.37
N PHE A 78 -12.07 11.30 4.81
CA PHE A 78 -13.10 10.98 5.81
C PHE A 78 -12.48 10.38 7.06
N GLU A 79 -12.95 10.79 8.23
CA GLU A 79 -12.55 10.18 9.49
C GLU A 79 -13.20 8.82 9.68
N THR A 80 -12.42 7.77 9.47
CA THR A 80 -12.84 6.37 9.69
C THR A 80 -12.00 5.66 10.76
N GLY A 81 -11.25 6.44 11.56
CA GLY A 81 -10.40 5.96 12.64
C GLY A 81 -8.90 6.17 12.40
N HIS A 82 -8.08 5.41 13.12
CA HIS A 82 -6.65 5.70 13.29
C HIS A 82 -5.87 5.85 11.97
N PHE A 83 -6.09 4.97 11.00
CA PHE A 83 -5.37 5.01 9.73
C PHE A 83 -5.75 6.20 8.86
N ALA A 84 -7.02 6.63 8.87
CA ALA A 84 -7.44 7.85 8.18
C ALA A 84 -6.76 9.09 8.77
N THR A 85 -6.67 9.18 10.10
CA THR A 85 -5.95 10.27 10.78
C THR A 85 -4.45 10.28 10.42
N LEU A 86 -3.81 9.11 10.34
CA LEU A 86 -2.40 9.02 9.93
C LEU A 86 -2.21 9.44 8.47
N TRP A 87 -3.10 9.01 7.57
CA TRP A 87 -3.00 9.35 6.15
C TRP A 87 -3.25 10.85 5.91
N LYS A 88 -4.20 11.46 6.63
CA LYS A 88 -4.39 12.92 6.66
C LYS A 88 -3.10 13.65 7.05
N LYS A 89 -2.47 13.23 8.17
CA LYS A 89 -1.21 13.85 8.65
C LYS A 89 -0.09 13.73 7.61
N LEU A 90 -0.04 12.63 6.86
CA LEU A 90 0.90 12.46 5.77
C LEU A 90 0.60 13.43 4.62
N ALA A 91 -0.66 13.54 4.19
CA ALA A 91 -1.08 14.49 3.15
C ALA A 91 -0.72 15.94 3.50
N GLU A 92 -0.98 16.37 4.74
CA GLU A 92 -0.63 17.72 5.22
C GLU A 92 0.89 17.96 5.22
N LYS A 93 1.70 16.95 5.60
CA LYS A 93 3.17 17.04 5.54
C LYS A 93 3.71 17.16 4.11
N LEU A 94 2.99 16.63 3.13
CA LEU A 94 3.29 16.77 1.70
C LEU A 94 2.83 18.12 1.12
N GLY A 95 2.24 19.00 1.95
CA GLY A 95 1.75 20.31 1.52
C GLY A 95 0.36 20.29 0.88
N LEU A 96 -0.38 19.19 1.00
CA LEU A 96 -1.75 19.10 0.50
C LEU A 96 -2.73 19.75 1.47
N LYS A 97 -3.82 20.30 0.94
CA LYS A 97 -4.94 20.86 1.71
C LYS A 97 -5.98 19.77 1.95
N ALA A 98 -5.81 19.01 3.04
CA ALA A 98 -6.73 17.95 3.42
C ALA A 98 -8.02 18.51 4.03
N GLU A 99 -9.13 18.38 3.30
CA GLU A 99 -10.48 18.60 3.82
C GLU A 99 -10.94 17.31 4.50
N PHE A 100 -11.02 17.33 5.83
CA PHE A 100 -11.28 16.13 6.63
C PHE A 100 -12.69 16.19 7.21
N ILE A 101 -13.58 15.37 6.66
CA ILE A 101 -14.96 15.26 7.14
C ILE A 101 -14.94 14.38 8.40
N GLU A 102 -15.30 14.99 9.53
CA GLU A 102 -15.46 14.30 10.80
C GLU A 102 -16.56 13.23 10.68
N GLY A 103 -16.28 12.07 11.26
CA GLY A 103 -17.14 10.90 11.22
C GLY A 103 -17.15 10.20 12.57
N ASP A 104 -18.16 9.35 12.81
CA ASP A 104 -18.14 8.47 13.97
C ASP A 104 -17.47 7.15 13.58
N TRP A 105 -16.30 6.87 14.15
CA TRP A 105 -15.58 5.60 13.95
C TRP A 105 -16.42 4.37 14.37
N ARG A 106 -17.49 4.54 15.15
CA ARG A 106 -18.45 3.49 15.52
C ARG A 106 -19.55 3.26 14.48
N GLY A 107 -19.79 4.23 13.60
CA GLY A 107 -20.82 4.14 12.56
C GLY A 107 -20.44 3.20 11.42
N GLY A 108 -19.13 3.01 11.18
CA GLY A 108 -18.66 2.41 9.92
C GLY A 108 -19.03 3.28 8.72
N ALA A 109 -18.29 3.17 7.63
CA ALA A 109 -18.78 3.64 6.33
C ALA A 109 -19.71 2.58 5.72
#